data_AF-A0A3R9UJA1-F1
#
_entry.id   AF-A0A3R9UJA1-F1
#
_cell.length_a   1.000
_cell.length_b   1.000
_cell.length_c   1.000
_cell.angle_alpha   90.00
_cell.angle_beta   90.00
_cell.angle_gamma   90.00
#
_symmetry.space_group_name_H-M   'P 1'
#
loop_
_entity.id
_entity.type
_entity.pdbx_description
1 polymer ?
#
loop_
_entity_poly.entity_id
_entity_poly.type
_entity_poly.pdbx_seq_one_letter_code
_entity_poly.pdbx_strand_id
1 'polypeptide(L)'
;MPAPRLVPEPTHLQSLPGLFTFEMTTTLKVSPGAEPAARLLRTLLGPATGLPLPARPDGSVVLALDGALTGLGEEGYGLTIGTEGILLRAARPGGLLAGVQTLRQLLPVEALGGEPAPGVVWSVPCVQITDTPRFPWRGAMLDVARRFRPVSFLRRYVDLLALHKLNVLHLHLTDDQGWRMPVAVLPRLTEVGGVPHGGAYTRAELAGLVAYAAERGVTVVPEIEMPGHVRAALAAYPELGNHPGRTYDVWDRWGVCDTILGVHDEALDFCRTVLDEVMDVFPSSYVHIGGEECPTTEWHTSPDARRRAVAEGLAGPEALHGWFMERIGRHLLDAGRQPLSWTEDGTDLPPYFTVMPWRDSDHGRVAVRRGHRVVMAPHRTTYLDYPQSTSPAEPPGQAGEVVDLRTVHGNDPAPAEWSPEESARVLGSQVQLWTEYVPTAEHAEYLTFPRLCALAEVVWTGRHDWPGFQERLRHHRTRLDALGVPRRLSPTSVPV
;
A
#
# COMPACT_ATOMS: atom_id res chain seq x y z
N MET A 1 -9.69 -26.33 -22.78
CA MET A 1 -9.99 -24.91 -22.49
C MET A 1 -8.67 -24.16 -22.40
N PRO A 2 -8.60 -22.89 -22.83
CA PRO A 2 -7.39 -22.09 -22.65
C PRO A 2 -7.05 -21.97 -21.15
N ALA A 3 -5.76 -21.89 -20.83
CA ALA A 3 -5.31 -21.72 -19.45
C ALA A 3 -5.88 -20.41 -18.86
N PRO A 4 -6.26 -20.39 -17.57
CA PRO A 4 -6.76 -19.18 -16.93
C PRO A 4 -5.77 -18.03 -17.00
N ARG A 5 -6.27 -16.83 -17.27
CA ARG A 5 -5.47 -15.60 -17.36
C ARG A 5 -5.62 -14.80 -16.07
N LEU A 6 -4.70 -15.00 -15.12
CA LEU A 6 -4.75 -14.44 -13.76
C LEU A 6 -3.68 -13.36 -13.60
N VAL A 7 -3.96 -12.31 -12.82
CA VAL A 7 -2.99 -11.25 -12.51
C VAL A 7 -3.04 -10.94 -11.01
N PRO A 8 -1.96 -11.20 -10.24
CA PRO A 8 -0.70 -11.82 -10.67
C PRO A 8 -0.88 -13.28 -11.10
N GLU A 9 0.00 -13.74 -11.99
CA GLU A 9 0.14 -15.16 -12.35
C GLU A 9 0.45 -15.99 -11.09
N PRO A 10 -0.14 -17.18 -10.91
CA PRO A 10 0.23 -18.05 -9.80
C PRO A 10 1.61 -18.66 -10.00
N THR A 11 2.30 -18.94 -8.89
CA THR A 11 3.62 -19.60 -8.90
C THR A 11 3.59 -20.94 -9.66
N HIS A 12 2.55 -21.73 -9.43
CA HIS A 12 2.24 -22.95 -10.17
C HIS A 12 0.75 -23.05 -10.48
N LEU A 13 0.40 -23.29 -11.74
CA LEU A 13 -0.96 -23.55 -12.20
C LEU A 13 -0.97 -24.72 -13.17
N GLN A 14 -1.84 -25.70 -12.92
CA GLN A 14 -2.15 -26.79 -13.83
C GLN A 14 -3.63 -26.75 -14.18
N SER A 15 -3.96 -26.73 -15.48
CA SER A 15 -5.34 -26.85 -15.95
C SER A 15 -5.77 -28.32 -15.95
N LEU A 16 -6.99 -28.59 -15.50
CA LEU A 16 -7.62 -29.91 -15.51
C LEU A 16 -8.86 -29.91 -16.43
N PRO A 17 -9.31 -31.07 -16.92
CA PRO A 17 -10.56 -31.15 -17.69
C PRO A 17 -11.78 -30.83 -16.82
N GLY A 18 -12.77 -30.14 -17.41
CA GLY A 18 -14.07 -29.90 -16.78
C GLY A 18 -14.23 -28.52 -16.13
N LEU A 19 -15.45 -28.28 -15.63
CA LEU A 19 -15.87 -27.06 -14.96
C LEU A 19 -16.52 -27.44 -13.63
N PHE A 20 -16.33 -26.60 -12.61
CA PHE A 20 -17.20 -26.58 -11.43
C PHE A 20 -18.20 -25.45 -11.59
N THR A 21 -19.48 -25.71 -11.35
CA THR A 21 -20.53 -24.68 -11.43
C THR A 21 -21.08 -24.41 -10.03
N PHE A 22 -21.05 -23.15 -9.62
CA PHE A 22 -21.74 -22.71 -8.42
C PHE A 22 -23.25 -22.65 -8.67
N GLU A 23 -24.01 -23.29 -7.79
CA GLU A 23 -25.46 -23.32 -7.79
C GLU A 23 -25.99 -22.70 -6.48
N MET A 24 -27.29 -22.40 -6.43
CA MET A 24 -27.95 -21.91 -5.20
C MET A 24 -27.85 -22.90 -4.03
N THR A 25 -27.62 -24.17 -4.32
CA THR A 25 -27.41 -25.27 -3.38
C THR A 25 -25.96 -25.43 -2.95
N THR A 26 -24.99 -24.75 -3.58
CA THR A 26 -23.57 -24.83 -3.23
C THR A 26 -23.36 -24.36 -1.79
N THR A 27 -22.62 -25.15 -1.01
CA THR A 27 -22.39 -24.91 0.42
C THR A 27 -20.91 -24.96 0.77
N LEU A 28 -20.54 -24.31 1.87
CA LEU A 28 -19.15 -24.20 2.32
C LEU A 28 -18.87 -25.16 3.47
N LYS A 29 -17.80 -25.95 3.39
CA LYS A 29 -17.19 -26.58 4.55
C LYS A 29 -16.06 -25.70 5.07
N VAL A 30 -16.20 -25.18 6.28
CA VAL A 30 -15.27 -24.20 6.86
C VAL A 30 -14.57 -24.84 8.06
N SER A 31 -13.24 -24.98 8.01
CA SER A 31 -12.47 -25.45 9.18
C SER A 31 -12.43 -24.36 10.25
N PRO A 32 -12.13 -24.72 11.52
CA PRO A 32 -11.85 -23.74 12.56
C PRO A 32 -10.78 -22.72 12.11
N GLY A 33 -11.06 -21.42 12.30
CA GLY A 33 -10.18 -20.32 11.91
C GLY A 33 -10.31 -19.86 10.45
N ALA A 34 -11.01 -20.61 9.59
CA ALA A 34 -11.25 -20.24 8.19
C ALA A 34 -12.52 -19.37 8.00
N GLU A 35 -13.22 -19.03 9.09
CA GLU A 35 -14.45 -18.23 9.06
C GLU A 35 -14.26 -16.83 8.42
N PRO A 36 -13.14 -16.10 8.63
CA PRO A 36 -12.89 -14.84 7.94
C PRO A 36 -12.88 -14.99 6.41
N ALA A 37 -12.23 -16.02 5.88
CA ALA A 37 -12.20 -16.28 4.45
C ALA A 37 -13.59 -16.65 3.90
N ALA A 38 -14.37 -17.43 4.67
CA ALA A 38 -15.76 -17.74 4.31
C ALA A 38 -16.66 -16.50 4.27
N ARG A 39 -16.48 -15.57 5.22
CA ARG A 39 -17.19 -14.28 5.21
C ARG A 39 -16.76 -13.45 4.01
N LEU A 40 -15.46 -13.32 3.77
CA LEU A 40 -14.94 -12.57 2.63
C LEU A 40 -15.48 -13.10 1.29
N LEU A 41 -15.47 -14.42 1.09
CA LEU A 41 -16.01 -15.04 -0.12
C LEU A 41 -17.48 -14.67 -0.36
N ARG A 42 -18.31 -14.74 0.69
CA ARG A 42 -19.73 -14.33 0.62
C ARG A 42 -19.88 -12.85 0.32
N THR A 43 -19.11 -12.00 1.01
CA THR A 43 -19.12 -10.55 0.80
C THR A 43 -18.78 -10.19 -0.63
N LEU A 44 -17.78 -10.85 -1.21
CA LEU A 44 -17.26 -10.52 -2.52
C LEU A 44 -18.05 -11.13 -3.69
N LEU A 45 -18.75 -12.25 -3.49
CA LEU A 45 -19.55 -12.89 -4.55
C LEU A 45 -21.05 -12.58 -4.44
N GLY A 46 -21.56 -12.30 -3.24
CA GLY A 46 -22.98 -12.10 -2.98
C GLY A 46 -23.65 -11.06 -3.89
N PRO A 47 -23.08 -9.85 -4.07
CA PRO A 47 -23.73 -8.79 -4.85
C PRO A 47 -24.09 -9.20 -6.28
N ALA A 48 -23.15 -9.76 -7.03
CA ALA A 48 -23.36 -10.15 -8.43
C ALA A 48 -24.08 -11.49 -8.58
N THR A 49 -23.76 -12.46 -7.72
CA THR A 49 -24.16 -13.86 -7.92
C THR A 49 -25.44 -14.25 -7.20
N GLY A 50 -25.79 -13.56 -6.10
CA GLY A 50 -26.87 -13.95 -5.21
C GLY A 50 -26.65 -15.27 -4.45
N LEU A 51 -25.47 -15.89 -4.57
CA LEU A 51 -25.18 -17.20 -3.97
C LEU A 51 -25.14 -17.10 -2.43
N PRO A 52 -25.92 -17.91 -1.69
CA PRO A 52 -25.96 -17.83 -0.23
C PRO A 52 -24.72 -18.46 0.42
N LEU A 53 -24.15 -19.51 -0.20
CA LEU A 53 -22.99 -20.26 0.27
C LEU A 53 -23.06 -20.60 1.79
N PRO A 54 -24.14 -21.23 2.29
CA PRO A 54 -24.28 -21.51 3.71
C PRO A 54 -23.22 -22.52 4.17
N ALA A 55 -22.80 -22.43 5.43
CA ALA A 55 -21.85 -23.38 5.99
C ALA A 55 -22.54 -24.73 6.26
N ARG A 56 -21.94 -25.84 5.80
CA ARG A 56 -22.38 -27.23 6.08
C ARG A 56 -21.17 -28.16 6.23
N PRO A 57 -21.25 -29.22 7.07
CA PRO A 57 -20.14 -30.17 7.28
C PRO A 57 -19.70 -30.91 6.01
N ASP A 58 -20.61 -31.10 5.06
CA ASP A 58 -20.48 -31.82 3.79
C ASP A 58 -20.40 -30.86 2.58
N GLY A 59 -20.08 -29.59 2.80
CA GLY A 59 -20.05 -28.59 1.73
C GLY A 59 -19.01 -28.88 0.64
N SER A 60 -19.42 -28.67 -0.61
CA SER A 60 -18.59 -28.93 -1.81
C SER A 60 -17.47 -27.92 -2.00
N VAL A 61 -17.55 -26.75 -1.37
CA VAL A 61 -16.45 -25.76 -1.34
C VAL A 61 -15.82 -25.76 0.05
N VAL A 62 -14.61 -26.28 0.15
CA VAL A 62 -13.87 -26.45 1.40
C VAL A 62 -12.86 -25.31 1.56
N LEU A 63 -12.95 -24.60 2.69
CA LEU A 63 -11.97 -23.62 3.15
C LEU A 63 -11.29 -24.19 4.40
N ALA A 64 -10.01 -24.50 4.30
CA ALA A 64 -9.28 -25.23 5.34
C ALA A 64 -7.97 -24.56 5.75
N LEU A 65 -7.83 -24.26 7.05
CA LEU A 65 -6.52 -24.05 7.65
C LEU A 65 -5.91 -25.40 8.00
N ASP A 66 -4.71 -25.63 7.50
CA ASP A 66 -3.93 -26.84 7.75
C ASP A 66 -2.50 -26.44 8.14
N GLY A 67 -2.26 -26.40 9.45
CA GLY A 67 -0.96 -26.05 10.03
C GLY A 67 0.15 -27.06 9.72
N ALA A 68 -0.17 -28.23 9.16
CA ALA A 68 0.84 -29.19 8.70
C ALA A 68 1.38 -28.85 7.30
N LEU A 69 0.77 -27.90 6.57
CA LEU A 69 1.30 -27.44 5.29
C LEU A 69 2.61 -26.67 5.48
N THR A 70 3.69 -27.22 4.91
CA THR A 70 5.01 -26.59 4.91
C THR A 70 5.30 -25.90 3.58
N GLY A 71 6.17 -24.89 3.60
CA GLY A 71 6.65 -24.22 2.37
C GLY A 71 5.69 -23.20 1.75
N LEU A 72 4.58 -22.88 2.42
CA LEU A 72 3.60 -21.88 1.96
C LEU A 72 3.73 -20.51 2.67
N GLY A 73 4.53 -20.42 3.75
CA GLY A 73 4.68 -19.17 4.50
C GLY A 73 3.37 -18.64 5.08
N GLU A 74 3.29 -17.32 5.29
CA GLU A 74 2.14 -16.65 5.92
C GLU A 74 0.96 -16.43 4.96
N GLU A 75 1.22 -16.41 3.65
CA GLU A 75 0.25 -15.96 2.64
C GLU A 75 0.10 -16.91 1.45
N GLY A 76 0.78 -18.06 1.48
CA GLY A 76 0.64 -19.08 0.45
C GLY A 76 -0.54 -20.01 0.66
N TYR A 77 -1.04 -20.57 -0.45
CA TYR A 77 -2.22 -21.43 -0.47
C TYR A 77 -2.13 -22.50 -1.57
N GLY A 78 -2.92 -23.56 -1.38
CA GLY A 78 -3.24 -24.53 -2.42
C GLY A 78 -4.73 -24.45 -2.77
N LEU A 79 -5.04 -24.37 -4.06
CA LEU A 79 -6.40 -24.37 -4.60
C LEU A 79 -6.56 -25.52 -5.58
N THR A 80 -7.49 -26.43 -5.31
CA THR A 80 -7.87 -27.53 -6.22
C THR A 80 -9.35 -27.40 -6.56
N ILE A 81 -9.65 -27.37 -7.86
CA ILE A 81 -11.02 -27.30 -8.39
C ILE A 81 -11.22 -28.54 -9.26
N GLY A 82 -12.17 -29.39 -8.87
CA GLY A 82 -12.67 -30.50 -9.68
C GLY A 82 -14.16 -30.28 -10.00
N THR A 83 -14.77 -31.18 -10.78
CA THR A 83 -16.18 -31.04 -11.20
C THR A 83 -17.17 -31.07 -10.04
N GLU A 84 -16.83 -31.79 -8.96
CA GLU A 84 -17.71 -32.01 -7.80
C GLU A 84 -17.40 -31.09 -6.61
N GLY A 85 -16.30 -30.33 -6.65
CA GLY A 85 -15.91 -29.52 -5.50
C GLY A 85 -14.66 -28.68 -5.65
N ILE A 86 -14.48 -27.79 -4.68
CA ILE A 86 -13.35 -26.88 -4.54
C ILE A 86 -12.70 -27.11 -3.18
N LEU A 87 -11.38 -27.22 -3.14
CA LEU A 87 -10.58 -27.20 -1.92
C LEU A 87 -9.60 -26.04 -1.97
N LEU A 88 -9.80 -25.05 -1.11
CA LEU A 88 -8.85 -23.99 -0.82
C LEU A 88 -8.26 -24.22 0.58
N ARG A 89 -6.95 -24.43 0.65
CA ARG A 89 -6.23 -24.69 1.90
C ARG A 89 -5.00 -23.82 2.05
N ALA A 90 -4.67 -23.44 3.28
CA ALA A 90 -3.48 -22.66 3.61
C ALA A 90 -2.97 -22.98 5.02
N ALA A 91 -1.70 -22.69 5.29
CA ALA A 91 -1.12 -22.83 6.63
C ALA A 91 -1.58 -21.73 7.61
N ARG A 92 -1.96 -20.58 7.05
CA ARG A 92 -2.28 -19.34 7.75
C ARG A 92 -3.47 -18.63 7.09
N PRO A 93 -4.23 -17.79 7.84
CA PRO A 93 -5.39 -17.08 7.29
C PRO A 93 -5.09 -16.26 6.04
N GLY A 94 -3.93 -15.60 5.96
CA GLY A 94 -3.52 -14.79 4.81
C GLY A 94 -3.58 -15.55 3.48
N GLY A 95 -3.16 -16.83 3.48
CA GLY A 95 -3.23 -17.67 2.30
C GLY A 95 -4.66 -17.95 1.84
N LEU A 96 -5.61 -18.15 2.76
CA LEU A 96 -7.01 -18.31 2.39
C LEU A 96 -7.58 -17.02 1.77
N LEU A 97 -7.23 -15.84 2.30
CA LEU A 97 -7.67 -14.56 1.74
C LEU A 97 -7.10 -14.36 0.31
N ALA A 98 -5.82 -14.65 0.10
CA ALA A 98 -5.19 -14.62 -1.22
C ALA A 98 -5.85 -15.61 -2.20
N GLY A 99 -6.16 -16.82 -1.76
CA GLY A 99 -6.83 -17.84 -2.57
C GLY A 99 -8.27 -17.48 -2.94
N VAL A 100 -9.01 -16.78 -2.08
CA VAL A 100 -10.33 -16.23 -2.40
C VAL A 100 -10.22 -15.26 -3.59
N GLN A 101 -9.19 -14.43 -3.64
CA GLN A 101 -8.99 -13.49 -4.76
C GLN A 101 -8.66 -14.21 -6.07
N THR A 102 -7.89 -15.29 -6.02
CA THR A 102 -7.69 -16.16 -7.20
C THR A 102 -9.00 -16.79 -7.66
N LEU A 103 -9.82 -17.31 -6.75
CA LEU A 103 -11.14 -17.85 -7.09
C LEU A 103 -12.05 -16.79 -7.73
N ARG A 104 -12.02 -15.55 -7.25
CA ARG A 104 -12.75 -14.42 -7.86
C ARG A 104 -12.30 -14.14 -9.30
N GLN A 105 -11.01 -14.21 -9.58
CA GLN A 105 -10.51 -14.01 -10.94
C GLN A 105 -10.81 -15.20 -11.88
N LEU A 106 -11.01 -16.41 -11.33
CA LEU A 106 -11.38 -17.60 -12.10
C LEU A 106 -12.86 -17.62 -12.53
N LEU A 107 -13.73 -16.90 -11.81
CA LEU A 107 -15.14 -16.73 -12.15
C LEU A 107 -15.33 -15.84 -13.39
N PRO A 108 -16.51 -15.88 -14.03
CA PRO A 108 -16.90 -14.89 -15.04
C PRO A 108 -16.74 -13.47 -14.50
N VAL A 109 -16.37 -12.52 -15.36
CA VAL A 109 -15.99 -11.17 -14.94
C VAL A 109 -17.15 -10.41 -14.29
N GLU A 110 -18.38 -10.78 -14.62
CA GLU A 110 -19.61 -10.28 -14.03
C GLU A 110 -19.66 -10.53 -12.51
N ALA A 111 -18.99 -11.57 -12.01
CA ALA A 111 -18.91 -11.87 -10.57
C ALA A 111 -18.12 -10.81 -9.78
N LEU A 112 -17.39 -9.92 -10.46
CA LEU A 112 -16.68 -8.79 -9.85
C LEU A 112 -17.55 -7.53 -9.74
N GLY A 113 -18.70 -7.50 -10.42
CA GLY A 113 -19.61 -6.36 -10.40
C GLY A 113 -20.30 -6.18 -9.04
N GLY A 114 -20.79 -4.96 -8.80
CA GLY A 114 -21.57 -4.63 -7.59
C GLY A 114 -23.07 -4.93 -7.70
N GLU A 115 -23.54 -5.32 -8.88
CA GLU A 115 -24.97 -5.47 -9.20
C GLU A 115 -25.29 -6.92 -9.65
N PRO A 116 -26.51 -7.42 -9.40
CA PRO A 116 -26.93 -8.74 -9.85
C PRO A 116 -26.79 -8.93 -11.36
N ALA A 117 -26.19 -10.06 -11.77
CA ALA A 117 -26.00 -10.41 -13.18
C ALA A 117 -26.84 -11.66 -13.56
N PRO A 118 -28.14 -11.51 -13.85
CA PRO A 118 -29.02 -12.63 -14.13
C PRO A 118 -28.64 -13.33 -15.44
N GLY A 119 -28.79 -14.67 -15.47
CA GLY A 119 -28.50 -15.49 -16.66
C GLY A 119 -27.03 -15.84 -16.85
N VAL A 120 -26.11 -15.32 -16.02
CA VAL A 120 -24.72 -15.75 -16.02
C VAL A 120 -24.59 -17.10 -15.33
N VAL A 121 -23.87 -18.03 -15.96
CA VAL A 121 -23.52 -19.32 -15.37
C VAL A 121 -22.22 -19.16 -14.59
N TRP A 122 -22.30 -19.27 -13.27
CA TRP A 122 -21.17 -19.13 -12.35
C TRP A 122 -20.28 -20.37 -12.37
N SER A 123 -19.51 -20.56 -13.44
CA SER A 123 -18.59 -21.70 -13.58
C SER A 123 -17.13 -21.28 -13.53
N VAL A 124 -16.29 -22.15 -12.99
CA VAL A 124 -14.84 -21.99 -12.91
C VAL A 124 -14.14 -23.20 -13.55
N PRO A 125 -12.99 -23.01 -14.22
CA PRO A 125 -12.22 -24.13 -14.76
C PRO A 125 -11.67 -25.01 -13.66
N CYS A 126 -11.66 -26.33 -13.89
CA CYS A 126 -10.95 -27.25 -13.02
C CYS A 126 -9.44 -26.98 -13.11
N VAL A 127 -8.80 -26.79 -11.96
CA VAL A 127 -7.39 -26.40 -11.86
C VAL A 127 -6.77 -26.97 -10.59
N GLN A 128 -5.44 -27.06 -10.60
CA GLN A 128 -4.62 -27.24 -9.40
C GLN A 128 -3.60 -26.10 -9.34
N ILE A 129 -3.65 -25.32 -8.27
CA ILE A 129 -2.81 -24.15 -8.04
C ILE A 129 -2.08 -24.31 -6.70
N THR A 130 -0.79 -24.05 -6.70
CA THR A 130 0.01 -23.81 -5.49
C THR A 130 0.67 -22.46 -5.66
N ASP A 131 0.50 -21.57 -4.70
CA ASP A 131 0.85 -20.17 -4.90
C ASP A 131 1.36 -19.54 -3.60
N THR A 132 2.43 -18.75 -3.71
CA THR A 132 3.16 -18.13 -2.60
C THR A 132 3.75 -16.80 -3.06
N PRO A 133 3.69 -15.71 -2.26
CA PRO A 133 4.35 -14.46 -2.64
C PRO A 133 5.88 -14.58 -2.58
N ARG A 134 6.58 -13.91 -3.50
CA ARG A 134 8.05 -13.71 -3.48
C ARG A 134 8.48 -12.84 -2.31
N PHE A 135 7.72 -11.78 -2.02
CA PHE A 135 8.07 -10.78 -1.01
C PHE A 135 6.99 -10.63 0.06
N PRO A 136 7.36 -10.47 1.34
CA PRO A 136 6.39 -10.23 2.43
C PRO A 136 5.77 -8.82 2.41
N TRP A 137 6.41 -7.83 1.78
CA TRP A 137 5.87 -6.47 1.62
C TRP A 137 5.47 -6.22 0.16
N ARG A 138 4.18 -5.98 -0.07
CA ARG A 138 3.62 -5.71 -1.40
C ARG A 138 2.67 -4.54 -1.28
N GLY A 139 3.21 -3.33 -1.41
CA GLY A 139 2.55 -2.11 -0.97
C GLY A 139 2.03 -1.21 -2.08
N ALA A 140 1.08 -0.35 -1.72
CA ALA A 140 0.77 0.86 -2.45
C ALA A 140 0.58 2.00 -1.45
N MET A 141 1.22 3.14 -1.71
CA MET A 141 1.01 4.37 -0.97
C MET A 141 -0.03 5.24 -1.66
N LEU A 142 -0.93 5.80 -0.87
CA LEU A 142 -1.86 6.83 -1.30
C LEU A 142 -1.68 8.09 -0.46
N ASP A 143 -1.30 9.18 -1.13
CA ASP A 143 -1.31 10.52 -0.55
C ASP A 143 -2.74 11.03 -0.45
N VAL A 144 -3.14 11.34 0.79
CA VAL A 144 -4.42 12.00 1.10
C VAL A 144 -4.21 13.37 1.75
N ALA A 145 -2.96 13.77 1.95
CA ALA A 145 -2.56 15.05 2.48
C ALA A 145 -2.68 16.15 1.41
N ARG A 146 -2.16 15.96 0.20
CA ARG A 146 -2.25 16.98 -0.86
C ARG A 146 -3.66 17.05 -1.45
N ARG A 147 -4.34 15.90 -1.60
CA ARG A 147 -5.75 15.81 -2.01
C ARG A 147 -6.51 14.79 -1.17
N PHE A 148 -7.40 15.29 -0.31
CA PHE A 148 -8.24 14.41 0.50
C PHE A 148 -9.11 13.46 -0.33
N ARG A 149 -9.32 12.27 0.22
CA ARG A 149 -10.20 11.22 -0.32
C ARG A 149 -11.14 10.72 0.76
N PRO A 150 -12.44 10.57 0.48
CA PRO A 150 -13.38 10.03 1.46
C PRO A 150 -13.04 8.57 1.79
N VAL A 151 -13.41 8.10 2.98
CA VAL A 151 -13.13 6.72 3.42
C VAL A 151 -13.71 5.65 2.50
N SER A 152 -14.78 5.96 1.77
CA SER A 152 -15.35 5.07 0.74
C SER A 152 -14.38 4.81 -0.40
N PHE A 153 -13.62 5.83 -0.82
CA PHE A 153 -12.55 5.66 -1.81
C PHE A 153 -11.41 4.81 -1.26
N LEU A 154 -11.02 5.02 0.00
CA LEU A 154 -9.97 4.20 0.64
C LEU A 154 -10.36 2.72 0.71
N ARG A 155 -11.61 2.42 1.05
CA ARG A 155 -12.15 1.05 1.04
C ARG A 155 -12.12 0.44 -0.36
N ARG A 156 -12.51 1.20 -1.39
CA ARG A 156 -12.40 0.77 -2.79
C ARG A 156 -10.95 0.52 -3.19
N TYR A 157 -10.02 1.37 -2.78
CA TYR A 157 -8.60 1.18 -3.04
C TYR A 157 -8.10 -0.13 -2.41
N VAL A 158 -8.45 -0.40 -1.15
CA VAL A 158 -8.16 -1.66 -0.44
C VAL A 158 -8.72 -2.88 -1.19
N ASP A 159 -9.96 -2.84 -1.69
CA ASP A 159 -10.54 -3.92 -2.50
C ASP A 159 -9.68 -4.22 -3.74
N LEU A 160 -9.21 -3.16 -4.41
CA LEU A 160 -8.36 -3.26 -5.59
C LEU A 160 -6.96 -3.78 -5.23
N LEU A 161 -6.36 -3.36 -4.12
CA LEU A 161 -5.09 -3.91 -3.63
C LEU A 161 -5.22 -5.42 -3.37
N ALA A 162 -6.26 -5.82 -2.63
CA ALA A 162 -6.49 -7.20 -2.25
C ALA A 162 -6.73 -8.11 -3.47
N LEU A 163 -7.48 -7.65 -4.47
CA LEU A 163 -7.70 -8.40 -5.71
C LEU A 163 -6.38 -8.77 -6.42
N HIS A 164 -5.38 -7.89 -6.32
CA HIS A 164 -4.04 -8.07 -6.89
C HIS A 164 -3.03 -8.63 -5.87
N LYS A 165 -3.51 -9.07 -4.70
CA LYS A 165 -2.72 -9.66 -3.61
C LYS A 165 -1.63 -8.75 -3.03
N LEU A 166 -1.80 -7.44 -3.15
CA LEU A 166 -1.03 -6.46 -2.38
C LEU A 166 -1.55 -6.44 -0.94
N ASN A 167 -0.64 -6.39 0.04
CA ASN A 167 -0.96 -6.58 1.46
C ASN A 167 -0.67 -5.35 2.33
N VAL A 168 -0.19 -4.25 1.74
CA VAL A 168 0.05 -3.00 2.46
C VAL A 168 -0.62 -1.82 1.75
N LEU A 169 -1.43 -1.09 2.49
CA LEU A 169 -1.80 0.28 2.17
C LEU A 169 -0.94 1.21 3.04
N HIS A 170 0.00 1.92 2.43
CA HIS A 170 0.73 3.00 3.08
C HIS A 170 -0.11 4.28 2.96
N LEU A 171 -0.58 4.83 4.09
CA LEU A 171 -1.50 5.96 4.09
C LEU A 171 -0.76 7.22 4.54
N HIS A 172 -0.42 8.06 3.56
CA HIS A 172 0.26 9.34 3.78
C HIS A 172 -0.75 10.40 4.25
N LEU A 173 -0.82 10.59 5.58
CA LEU A 173 -1.92 11.30 6.27
C LEU A 173 -1.64 12.78 6.54
N THR A 174 -0.39 13.22 6.45
CA THR A 174 0.02 14.57 6.86
C THR A 174 1.09 15.11 5.94
N ASP A 175 0.98 16.37 5.57
CA ASP A 175 2.00 17.09 4.83
C ASP A 175 1.84 18.61 5.04
N ASP A 176 2.61 19.41 4.30
CA ASP A 176 2.55 20.86 4.33
C ASP A 176 1.18 21.44 3.97
N GLN A 177 0.46 20.79 3.05
CA GLN A 177 -0.83 21.25 2.51
C GLN A 177 -2.04 20.63 3.22
N GLY A 178 -1.83 19.74 4.20
CA GLY A 178 -2.94 19.10 4.88
C GLY A 178 -2.59 18.14 5.99
N TRP A 179 -3.39 18.16 7.05
CA TRP A 179 -3.36 17.18 8.13
C TRP A 179 -4.69 16.44 8.22
N ARG A 180 -4.67 15.10 8.08
CA ARG A 180 -5.88 14.29 7.88
C ARG A 180 -6.27 13.40 9.05
N MET A 181 -5.42 13.24 10.06
CA MET A 181 -5.69 12.37 11.21
C MET A 181 -6.12 13.16 12.45
N PRO A 182 -7.20 12.83 13.15
CA PRO A 182 -7.55 13.52 14.38
C PRO A 182 -6.64 13.05 15.54
N VAL A 183 -6.17 13.99 16.35
CA VAL A 183 -5.47 13.70 17.61
C VAL A 183 -6.22 14.39 18.72
N ALA A 184 -6.75 13.62 19.68
CA ALA A 184 -7.80 14.11 20.58
C ALA A 184 -7.39 15.33 21.41
N VAL A 185 -6.12 15.36 21.85
CA VAL A 185 -5.56 16.46 22.65
C VAL A 185 -5.03 17.62 21.80
N LEU A 186 -5.01 17.47 20.47
CA LEU A 186 -4.51 18.46 19.50
C LEU A 186 -5.56 18.73 18.39
N PRO A 187 -6.78 19.19 18.75
CA PRO A 187 -7.90 19.30 17.81
C PRO A 187 -7.64 20.26 16.64
N ARG A 188 -6.78 21.28 16.85
CA ARG A 188 -6.47 22.26 15.81
C ARG A 188 -5.73 21.66 14.61
N LEU A 189 -5.11 20.48 14.78
CA LEU A 189 -4.47 19.77 13.66
C LEU A 189 -5.48 19.51 12.53
N THR A 190 -6.71 19.11 12.85
CA THR A 190 -7.76 18.92 11.84
C THR A 190 -8.63 20.15 11.62
N GLU A 191 -8.86 20.98 12.65
CA GLU A 191 -9.69 22.20 12.50
C GLU A 191 -9.00 23.28 11.66
N VAL A 192 -7.68 23.41 11.77
CA VAL A 192 -6.86 24.37 11.01
C VAL A 192 -6.11 23.65 9.90
N GLY A 193 -5.35 22.59 10.22
CA GLY A 193 -4.53 21.88 9.24
C GLY A 193 -5.33 21.06 8.21
N GLY A 194 -6.61 20.80 8.45
CA GLY A 194 -7.50 20.09 7.51
C GLY A 194 -8.01 20.96 6.34
N VAL A 195 -7.79 22.27 6.38
CA VAL A 195 -8.28 23.25 5.38
C VAL A 195 -7.11 24.09 4.83
N PRO A 196 -7.17 24.66 3.60
CA PRO A 196 -8.31 24.77 2.69
C PRO A 196 -8.45 23.61 1.69
N HIS A 197 -7.43 22.76 1.54
CA HIS A 197 -7.43 21.65 0.57
C HIS A 197 -8.29 20.45 0.98
N GLY A 198 -8.97 20.57 2.13
CA GLY A 198 -10.22 19.90 2.49
C GLY A 198 -10.06 18.62 3.29
N GLY A 199 -10.93 18.43 4.27
CA GLY A 199 -11.20 17.14 4.92
C GLY A 199 -10.18 16.68 5.96
N ALA A 200 -10.70 15.97 6.95
CA ALA A 200 -9.94 15.12 7.84
C ALA A 200 -10.80 13.90 8.15
N TYR A 201 -10.17 12.77 8.45
CA TYR A 201 -10.88 11.59 8.91
C TYR A 201 -11.27 11.76 10.36
N THR A 202 -12.31 11.04 10.76
CA THR A 202 -12.58 10.78 12.17
C THR A 202 -11.82 9.53 12.63
N ARG A 203 -11.58 9.41 13.94
CA ARG A 203 -10.99 8.22 14.55
C ARG A 203 -11.79 6.95 14.20
N ALA A 204 -13.11 7.06 14.16
CA ALA A 204 -14.02 5.96 13.81
C ALA A 204 -13.89 5.54 12.34
N GLU A 205 -13.71 6.49 11.41
CA GLU A 205 -13.47 6.17 9.99
C GLU A 205 -12.14 5.46 9.78
N LEU A 206 -11.07 5.91 10.43
CA LEU A 206 -9.75 5.27 10.36
C LEU A 206 -9.78 3.86 10.97
N ALA A 207 -10.32 3.70 12.17
CA ALA A 207 -10.47 2.38 12.80
C ALA A 207 -11.35 1.44 11.95
N GLY A 208 -12.42 1.98 11.35
CA GLY A 208 -13.28 1.25 10.43
C GLY A 208 -12.58 0.85 9.12
N LEU A 209 -11.67 1.69 8.60
CA LEU A 209 -10.84 1.36 7.45
C LEU A 209 -9.82 0.27 7.77
N VAL A 210 -9.16 0.35 8.93
CA VAL A 210 -8.22 -0.66 9.42
C VAL A 210 -8.89 -2.03 9.51
N ALA A 211 -10.07 -2.10 10.14
CA ALA A 211 -10.82 -3.35 10.24
C ALA A 211 -11.23 -3.88 8.86
N TYR A 212 -11.70 -3.00 7.98
CA TYR A 212 -12.10 -3.36 6.62
C TYR A 212 -10.93 -3.91 5.78
N ALA A 213 -9.75 -3.31 5.93
CA ALA A 213 -8.52 -3.75 5.27
C ALA A 213 -8.02 -5.10 5.80
N ALA A 214 -8.06 -5.29 7.12
CA ALA A 214 -7.67 -6.56 7.75
C ALA A 214 -8.52 -7.74 7.26
N GLU A 215 -9.83 -7.56 7.05
CA GLU A 215 -10.72 -8.58 6.47
C GLU A 215 -10.30 -9.03 5.06
N ARG A 216 -9.53 -8.21 4.36
CA ARG A 216 -9.03 -8.44 2.99
C ARG A 216 -7.55 -8.82 2.95
N GLY A 217 -6.91 -8.97 4.11
CA GLY A 217 -5.48 -9.28 4.20
C GLY A 217 -4.58 -8.07 3.90
N VAL A 218 -5.10 -6.84 4.02
CA VAL A 218 -4.35 -5.61 3.80
C VAL A 218 -4.08 -4.94 5.16
N THR A 219 -2.80 -4.67 5.44
CA THR A 219 -2.36 -3.87 6.59
C THR A 219 -2.36 -2.40 6.20
N VAL A 220 -2.92 -1.53 7.05
CA VAL A 220 -2.81 -0.07 6.86
C VAL A 220 -1.63 0.43 7.69
N VAL A 221 -0.59 0.92 7.01
CA VAL A 221 0.60 1.54 7.62
C VAL A 221 0.38 3.06 7.59
N PRO A 222 0.23 3.73 8.74
CA PRO A 222 0.08 5.17 8.79
C PRO A 222 1.43 5.87 8.61
N GLU A 223 1.40 7.06 8.00
CA GLU A 223 2.53 7.98 7.93
C GLU A 223 2.18 9.32 8.54
N ILE A 224 3.02 9.77 9.46
CA ILE A 224 3.01 11.14 9.99
C ILE A 224 4.37 11.77 9.68
N GLU A 225 4.38 12.77 8.82
CA GLU A 225 5.57 13.49 8.38
C GLU A 225 6.25 14.23 9.52
N MET A 226 7.57 14.07 9.62
CA MET A 226 8.44 14.81 10.53
C MET A 226 9.93 14.62 10.15
N PRO A 227 10.82 15.58 10.43
CA PRO A 227 10.55 16.94 10.90
C PRO A 227 10.25 17.94 9.76
N GLY A 228 10.41 17.52 8.50
CA GLY A 228 9.93 18.23 7.30
C GLY A 228 8.44 17.98 7.05
N HIS A 229 7.89 18.57 5.96
CA HIS A 229 6.49 18.36 5.54
C HIS A 229 5.44 18.58 6.64
N VAL A 230 5.67 19.56 7.51
CA VAL A 230 4.91 19.79 8.75
C VAL A 230 4.13 21.10 8.74
N ARG A 231 4.09 21.83 7.61
CA ARG A 231 3.52 23.19 7.58
C ARG A 231 2.07 23.25 8.02
N ALA A 232 1.26 22.21 7.77
CA ALA A 232 -0.12 22.15 8.27
C ALA A 232 -0.18 22.05 9.80
N ALA A 233 0.73 21.30 10.43
CA ALA A 233 0.85 21.23 11.88
C ALA A 233 1.33 22.56 12.48
N LEU A 234 2.29 23.23 11.84
CA LEU A 234 2.77 24.54 12.26
C LEU A 234 1.72 25.65 12.10
N ALA A 235 0.83 25.56 11.11
CA ALA A 235 -0.31 26.47 11.00
C ALA A 235 -1.29 26.28 12.17
N ALA A 236 -1.50 25.04 12.60
CA ALA A 236 -2.33 24.71 13.76
C ALA A 236 -1.67 25.09 15.09
N TYR A 237 -0.36 24.89 15.24
CA TYR A 237 0.40 25.14 16.47
C TYR A 237 1.75 25.80 16.14
N PRO A 238 1.77 27.13 15.91
CA PRO A 238 2.97 27.84 15.45
C PRO A 238 4.15 27.80 16.42
N GLU A 239 3.88 27.60 17.71
CA GLU A 239 4.89 27.45 18.76
C GLU A 239 5.83 26.26 18.54
N LEU A 240 5.43 25.27 17.74
CA LEU A 240 6.25 24.09 17.42
C LEU A 240 7.38 24.41 16.41
N GLY A 241 7.36 25.59 15.78
CA GLY A 241 8.33 26.01 14.78
C GLY A 241 9.63 26.58 15.33
N ASN A 242 10.47 27.10 14.43
CA ASN A 242 11.80 27.64 14.77
C ASN A 242 11.82 29.15 15.06
N HIS A 243 10.70 29.84 14.88
CA HIS A 243 10.61 31.30 14.97
C HIS A 243 9.48 31.73 15.92
N PRO A 244 9.79 32.03 17.19
CA PRO A 244 8.79 32.45 18.17
C PRO A 244 7.94 33.63 17.66
N GLY A 245 6.62 33.50 17.74
CA GLY A 245 5.66 34.54 17.34
C GLY A 245 5.37 34.63 15.83
N ARG A 246 5.99 33.79 14.99
CA ARG A 246 5.62 33.66 13.58
C ARG A 246 4.31 32.88 13.49
N THR A 247 3.35 33.38 12.74
CA THR A 247 2.16 32.63 12.33
C THR A 247 2.39 32.01 10.96
N TYR A 248 1.73 30.88 10.72
CA TYR A 248 1.85 30.12 9.50
C TYR A 248 0.47 29.83 8.94
N ASP A 249 0.33 29.95 7.62
CA ASP A 249 -0.81 29.38 6.90
C ASP A 249 -0.45 27.95 6.45
N VAL A 250 -1.50 27.12 6.32
CA VAL A 250 -1.40 25.83 5.62
C VAL A 250 -0.96 26.10 4.20
N TRP A 251 0.00 25.32 3.69
CA TRP A 251 0.64 25.63 2.43
C TRP A 251 -0.31 25.39 1.25
N ASP A 252 -0.32 26.30 0.28
CA ASP A 252 -1.21 26.29 -0.88
C ASP A 252 -0.46 26.09 -2.21
N ARG A 253 0.80 25.65 -2.12
CA ARG A 253 1.67 25.34 -3.25
C ARG A 253 2.39 24.00 -3.05
N TRP A 254 2.92 23.48 -4.14
CA TRP A 254 3.66 22.20 -4.18
C TRP A 254 5.18 22.44 -4.06
N GLY A 255 5.92 21.38 -3.72
CA GLY A 255 7.38 21.37 -3.63
C GLY A 255 7.87 21.13 -2.19
N VAL A 256 9.12 21.50 -1.94
CA VAL A 256 9.78 21.33 -0.63
C VAL A 256 9.65 22.60 0.20
N CYS A 257 9.12 22.47 1.42
CA CYS A 257 8.94 23.59 2.35
C CYS A 257 10.17 23.74 3.27
N ASP A 258 10.77 24.93 3.30
CA ASP A 258 11.88 25.23 4.21
C ASP A 258 11.44 25.39 5.68
N THR A 259 10.13 25.34 5.97
CA THR A 259 9.60 25.50 7.34
C THR A 259 9.40 24.15 7.98
N ILE A 260 10.24 23.87 8.98
CA ILE A 260 10.33 22.56 9.63
C ILE A 260 10.05 22.67 11.13
N LEU A 261 9.85 21.53 11.79
CA LEU A 261 9.66 21.48 13.24
C LEU A 261 10.89 22.03 13.98
N GLY A 262 10.65 22.60 15.15
CA GLY A 262 11.69 22.89 16.14
C GLY A 262 12.24 21.62 16.79
N VAL A 263 13.35 21.76 17.51
CA VAL A 263 14.02 20.67 18.26
C VAL A 263 14.05 20.93 19.77
N HIS A 264 13.17 21.82 20.24
CA HIS A 264 12.91 22.06 21.66
C HIS A 264 11.98 20.97 22.23
N ASP A 265 11.88 20.86 23.55
CA ASP A 265 11.23 19.70 24.19
C ASP A 265 9.73 19.63 23.86
N GLU A 266 9.05 20.77 23.76
CA GLU A 266 7.62 20.86 23.41
C GLU A 266 7.33 20.30 22.00
N ALA A 267 8.21 20.53 21.02
CA ALA A 267 8.08 19.94 19.68
C ALA A 267 8.27 18.42 19.69
N LEU A 268 9.17 17.91 20.53
CA LEU A 268 9.37 16.47 20.68
C LEU A 268 8.20 15.80 21.44
N ASP A 269 7.65 16.46 22.46
CA ASP A 269 6.46 16.01 23.20
C ASP A 269 5.24 15.96 22.28
N PHE A 270 5.10 16.96 21.40
CA PHE A 270 4.08 16.95 20.35
C PHE A 270 4.20 15.69 19.49
N CYS A 271 5.39 15.39 18.96
CA CYS A 271 5.60 14.22 18.11
C CYS A 271 5.25 12.91 18.83
N ARG A 272 5.70 12.74 20.09
CA ARG A 272 5.36 11.57 20.90
C ARG A 272 3.85 11.43 21.10
N THR A 273 3.19 12.53 21.47
CA THR A 273 1.74 12.57 21.71
C THR A 273 0.96 12.17 20.47
N VAL A 274 1.36 12.66 19.29
CA VAL A 274 0.73 12.28 18.02
C VAL A 274 0.95 10.79 17.74
N LEU A 275 2.17 10.30 17.88
CA LEU A 275 2.50 8.90 17.61
C LEU A 275 1.80 7.94 18.57
N ASP A 276 1.56 8.33 19.82
CA ASP A 276 0.78 7.53 20.77
C ASP A 276 -0.66 7.33 20.27
N GLU A 277 -1.32 8.39 19.79
CA GLU A 277 -2.66 8.26 19.18
C GLU A 277 -2.63 7.44 17.87
N VAL A 278 -1.56 7.58 17.05
CA VAL A 278 -1.38 6.75 15.85
C VAL A 278 -1.31 5.27 16.22
N MET A 279 -0.51 4.91 17.23
CA MET A 279 -0.35 3.53 17.66
C MET A 279 -1.62 2.93 18.29
N ASP A 280 -2.50 3.77 18.83
CA ASP A 280 -3.82 3.37 19.35
C ASP A 280 -4.82 3.08 18.23
N VAL A 281 -4.76 3.80 17.10
CA VAL A 281 -5.69 3.63 15.97
C VAL A 281 -5.20 2.53 15.01
N PHE A 282 -3.90 2.45 14.78
CA PHE A 282 -3.31 1.58 13.77
C PHE A 282 -2.57 0.40 14.42
N PRO A 283 -3.06 -0.84 14.26
CA PRO A 283 -2.44 -2.02 14.84
C PRO A 283 -1.17 -2.47 14.09
N SER A 284 -0.85 -1.85 12.96
CA SER A 284 0.36 -2.14 12.17
C SER A 284 1.61 -2.18 13.04
N SER A 285 2.48 -3.17 12.81
CA SER A 285 3.79 -3.20 13.48
C SER A 285 4.69 -2.05 13.02
N TYR A 286 4.41 -1.47 11.86
CA TYR A 286 5.14 -0.35 11.28
C TYR A 286 4.37 0.96 11.44
N VAL A 287 5.09 2.04 11.74
CA VAL A 287 4.62 3.42 11.63
C VAL A 287 5.66 4.18 10.80
N HIS A 288 5.22 4.83 9.74
CA HIS A 288 6.07 5.65 8.89
C HIS A 288 6.18 7.07 9.49
N ILE A 289 7.39 7.61 9.55
CA ILE A 289 7.64 8.93 10.16
C ILE A 289 8.23 9.95 9.18
N GLY A 290 8.07 9.72 7.87
CA GLY A 290 8.56 10.61 6.82
C GLY A 290 10.09 10.61 6.76
N GLY A 291 10.67 11.79 6.91
CA GLY A 291 12.09 12.02 7.18
C GLY A 291 12.90 12.56 5.99
N GLU A 292 12.35 12.53 4.80
CA GLU A 292 12.90 13.08 3.57
C GLU A 292 12.79 14.61 3.49
N GLU A 293 13.45 15.18 2.48
CA GLU A 293 13.23 16.56 2.00
C GLU A 293 13.07 17.58 3.15
N CYS A 294 14.00 17.51 4.12
CA CYS A 294 14.02 18.37 5.29
C CYS A 294 15.16 19.41 5.21
N PRO A 295 14.95 20.58 4.57
CA PRO A 295 15.94 21.66 4.56
C PRO A 295 16.23 22.16 5.99
N THR A 296 17.42 21.85 6.51
CA THR A 296 17.83 22.26 7.87
C THR A 296 18.12 23.76 8.02
N THR A 297 17.80 24.57 7.01
CA THR A 297 18.08 26.01 6.94
C THR A 297 17.54 26.78 8.15
N GLU A 298 16.30 26.49 8.59
CA GLU A 298 15.74 27.14 9.78
C GLU A 298 16.51 26.78 11.06
N TRP A 299 16.99 25.55 11.21
CA TRP A 299 17.81 25.15 12.37
C TRP A 299 19.15 25.86 12.43
N HIS A 300 19.75 26.18 11.28
CA HIS A 300 20.98 26.99 11.26
C HIS A 300 20.77 28.40 11.80
N THR A 301 19.57 28.96 11.75
CA THR A 301 19.28 30.31 12.27
C THR A 301 18.55 30.32 13.61
N SER A 302 17.96 29.20 14.02
CA SER A 302 17.27 29.02 15.29
C SER A 302 18.24 29.01 16.48
N PRO A 303 18.10 29.94 17.45
CA PRO A 303 18.89 29.91 18.67
C PRO A 303 18.69 28.62 19.47
N ASP A 304 17.49 28.03 19.43
CA ASP A 304 17.14 26.83 20.19
C ASP A 304 17.77 25.59 19.56
N ALA A 305 17.74 25.49 18.23
CA ALA A 305 18.40 24.42 17.51
C ALA A 305 19.92 24.44 17.71
N ARG A 306 20.54 25.62 17.64
CA ARG A 306 21.98 25.76 17.94
C ARG A 306 22.33 25.32 19.36
N ARG A 307 21.51 25.72 20.35
CA ARG A 307 21.71 25.28 21.75
C ARG A 307 21.53 23.77 21.89
N ARG A 308 20.53 23.19 21.24
CA ARG A 308 20.31 21.73 21.21
C ARG A 308 21.52 21.01 20.62
N ALA A 309 22.02 21.43 19.45
CA ALA A 309 23.17 20.80 18.81
C ALA A 309 24.39 20.76 19.75
N VAL A 310 24.67 21.86 20.45
CA VAL A 310 25.77 21.92 21.44
C VAL A 310 25.49 21.02 22.64
N ALA A 311 24.26 21.04 23.18
CA ALA A 311 23.88 20.25 24.36
C ALA A 311 23.99 18.74 24.11
N GLU A 312 23.66 18.30 22.89
CA GLU A 312 23.71 16.89 22.48
C GLU A 312 25.09 16.48 21.91
N GLY A 313 26.07 17.40 21.87
CA GLY A 313 27.41 17.13 21.39
C GLY A 313 27.51 16.88 19.87
N LEU A 314 26.59 17.44 19.09
CA LEU A 314 26.53 17.29 17.64
C LEU A 314 27.49 18.27 16.93
N ALA A 315 27.94 17.90 15.72
CA ALA A 315 28.86 18.71 14.93
C ALA A 315 28.29 20.07 14.50
N GLY A 316 26.97 20.15 14.35
CA GLY A 316 26.25 21.35 13.94
C GLY A 316 24.74 21.11 13.84
N PRO A 317 23.96 22.16 13.54
CA PRO A 317 22.50 22.06 13.38
C PRO A 317 22.06 21.06 12.29
N GLU A 318 22.87 20.82 11.27
CA GLU A 318 22.59 19.82 10.24
C GLU A 318 22.47 18.40 10.80
N ALA A 319 23.26 18.07 11.82
CA ALA A 319 23.24 16.76 12.46
C ALA A 319 22.01 16.55 13.37
N LEU A 320 21.20 17.59 13.59
CA LEU A 320 19.94 17.47 14.34
C LEU A 320 18.90 16.61 13.62
N HIS A 321 19.00 16.46 12.29
CA HIS A 321 18.07 15.61 11.54
C HIS A 321 18.18 14.15 11.99
N GLY A 322 19.38 13.56 11.87
CA GLY A 322 19.63 12.18 12.33
C GLY A 322 19.37 12.01 13.83
N TRP A 323 19.72 13.00 14.66
CA TRP A 323 19.38 12.99 16.09
C TRP A 323 17.86 12.96 16.32
N PHE A 324 17.10 13.82 15.64
CA PHE A 324 15.65 13.90 15.78
C PHE A 324 15.00 12.57 15.37
N MET A 325 15.39 12.02 14.22
CA MET A 325 14.90 10.73 13.74
C MET A 325 15.23 9.60 14.71
N GLU A 326 16.43 9.60 15.31
CA GLU A 326 16.78 8.64 16.35
C GLU A 326 15.88 8.76 17.58
N ARG A 327 15.62 9.98 18.08
CA ARG A 327 14.74 10.21 19.24
C ARG A 327 13.33 9.70 19.00
N ILE A 328 12.76 10.01 17.84
CA ILE A 328 11.40 9.58 17.48
C ILE A 328 11.35 8.07 17.20
N GLY A 329 12.33 7.54 16.47
CA GLY A 329 12.42 6.11 16.18
C GLY A 329 12.55 5.26 17.45
N ARG A 330 13.26 5.75 18.48
CA ARG A 330 13.33 5.08 19.79
C ARG A 330 11.98 5.07 20.51
N HIS A 331 11.21 6.16 20.45
CA HIS A 331 9.85 6.19 21.02
C HIS A 331 8.97 5.08 20.43
N LEU A 332 9.01 4.90 19.10
CA LEU A 332 8.29 3.81 18.43
C LEU A 332 8.79 2.43 18.88
N LEU A 333 10.11 2.22 18.93
CA LEU A 333 10.69 0.95 19.39
C LEU A 333 10.31 0.61 20.83
N ASP A 334 10.38 1.57 21.73
CA ASP A 334 10.02 1.41 23.14
C ASP A 334 8.53 1.05 23.29
N ALA A 335 7.68 1.53 22.39
CA ALA A 335 6.27 1.15 22.27
C ALA A 335 6.02 -0.15 21.48
N GLY A 336 7.08 -0.88 21.09
CA GLY A 336 6.99 -2.15 20.36
C GLY A 336 6.64 -2.00 18.88
N ARG A 337 6.80 -0.81 18.30
CA ARG A 337 6.60 -0.53 16.88
C ARG A 337 7.93 -0.39 16.16
N GLN A 338 7.96 -0.82 14.91
CA GLN A 338 9.11 -0.72 14.03
C GLN A 338 9.05 0.63 13.28
N PRO A 339 10.03 1.52 13.47
CA PRO A 339 10.09 2.75 12.68
C PRO A 339 10.38 2.41 11.20
N LEU A 340 9.59 3.05 10.34
CA LEU A 340 9.74 3.09 8.88
C LEU A 340 9.94 4.55 8.47
N SER A 341 10.81 4.80 7.50
CA SER A 341 11.18 6.16 7.10
C SER A 341 11.62 6.16 5.65
N TRP A 342 11.41 7.27 4.95
CA TRP A 342 12.21 7.59 3.77
C TRP A 342 13.66 7.78 4.23
N THR A 343 14.61 7.51 3.34
CA THR A 343 16.04 7.67 3.60
C THR A 343 16.61 8.56 2.52
N GLU A 344 17.45 9.52 2.91
CA GLU A 344 17.92 10.54 1.98
C GLU A 344 19.12 10.04 1.15
N ASP A 345 19.99 9.25 1.77
CA ASP A 345 21.19 8.67 1.15
C ASP A 345 21.45 7.18 1.46
N GLY A 346 20.58 6.53 2.24
CA GLY A 346 20.70 5.13 2.64
C GLY A 346 21.59 4.90 3.87
N THR A 347 22.19 5.95 4.43
CA THR A 347 23.12 5.88 5.56
C THR A 347 22.80 6.86 6.70
N ASP A 348 21.82 7.73 6.48
CA ASP A 348 21.38 8.83 7.36
C ASP A 348 20.65 8.37 8.62
N LEU A 349 20.17 7.12 8.67
CA LEU A 349 19.34 6.61 9.77
C LEU A 349 20.03 5.50 10.59
N PRO A 350 19.65 5.32 11.88
CA PRO A 350 20.15 4.21 12.69
C PRO A 350 19.82 2.83 12.09
N PRO A 351 20.74 1.83 12.13
CA PRO A 351 20.55 0.54 11.44
C PRO A 351 19.30 -0.27 11.81
N TYR A 352 18.66 0.03 12.95
CA TYR A 352 17.41 -0.62 13.35
C TYR A 352 16.19 -0.10 12.58
N PHE A 353 16.29 1.02 11.86
CA PHE A 353 15.21 1.48 10.99
C PHE A 353 14.99 0.52 9.83
N THR A 354 13.73 0.31 9.48
CA THR A 354 13.38 -0.11 8.12
C THR A 354 13.28 1.15 7.27
N VAL A 355 13.81 1.13 6.05
CA VAL A 355 13.92 2.34 5.22
C VAL A 355 13.33 2.15 3.83
N MET A 356 12.87 3.26 3.25
CA MET A 356 12.31 3.36 1.91
C MET A 356 13.23 4.21 1.01
N PRO A 357 14.22 3.59 0.35
CA PRO A 357 15.05 4.28 -0.64
C PRO A 357 14.23 4.55 -1.90
N TRP A 358 14.17 5.81 -2.30
CA TRP A 358 13.26 6.28 -3.35
C TRP A 358 13.94 6.77 -4.62
N ARG A 359 15.27 6.87 -4.65
CA ARG A 359 16.02 7.39 -5.81
C ARG A 359 16.15 6.33 -6.91
N ASP A 360 16.89 5.27 -6.65
CA ASP A 360 17.15 4.18 -7.59
C ASP A 360 17.54 2.87 -6.87
N SER A 361 17.91 1.85 -7.65
CA SER A 361 18.33 0.55 -7.12
C SER A 361 19.63 0.64 -6.30
N ASP A 362 20.58 1.48 -6.71
CA ASP A 362 21.86 1.62 -6.01
C ASP A 362 21.69 2.30 -4.65
N HIS A 363 20.81 3.29 -4.56
CA HIS A 363 20.40 3.89 -3.27
C HIS A 363 19.87 2.80 -2.32
N GLY A 364 19.02 1.90 -2.80
CA GLY A 364 18.55 0.79 -1.97
C GLY A 364 19.64 -0.20 -1.58
N ARG A 365 20.60 -0.46 -2.47
CA ARG A 365 21.75 -1.32 -2.17
C ARG A 365 22.64 -0.71 -1.09
N VAL A 366 22.83 0.60 -1.08
CA VAL A 366 23.55 1.33 -0.02
C VAL A 366 22.87 1.09 1.34
N ALA A 367 21.55 1.26 1.41
CA ALA A 367 20.78 1.02 2.63
C ALA A 367 20.86 -0.44 3.13
N VAL A 368 20.76 -1.40 2.21
CA VAL A 368 20.94 -2.83 2.51
C VAL A 368 22.33 -3.11 3.09
N ARG A 369 23.39 -2.55 2.50
CA ARG A 369 24.78 -2.72 2.97
C ARG A 369 25.04 -2.04 4.31
N ARG A 370 24.31 -0.97 4.62
CA ARG A 370 24.32 -0.33 5.93
C ARG A 370 23.70 -1.20 7.02
N GLY A 371 22.88 -2.17 6.64
CA GLY A 371 22.26 -3.16 7.53
C GLY A 371 20.75 -3.01 7.67
N HIS A 372 20.13 -2.03 7.00
CA HIS A 372 18.69 -1.82 7.06
C HIS A 372 17.90 -2.96 6.43
N ARG A 373 16.65 -3.11 6.88
CA ARG A 373 15.61 -3.77 6.09
C ARG A 373 15.03 -2.73 5.13
N VAL A 374 14.76 -3.12 3.89
CA VAL A 374 14.45 -2.16 2.82
C VAL A 374 13.13 -2.48 2.13
N VAL A 375 12.29 -1.48 1.91
CA VAL A 375 11.17 -1.51 0.96
C VAL A 375 11.55 -0.65 -0.24
N MET A 376 11.80 -1.28 -1.39
CA MET A 376 12.26 -0.56 -2.58
C MET A 376 11.13 0.30 -3.16
N ALA A 377 11.38 1.61 -3.27
CA ALA A 377 10.44 2.59 -3.82
C ALA A 377 11.07 3.55 -4.89
N PRO A 378 11.94 3.07 -5.81
CA PRO A 378 12.62 3.93 -6.78
C PRO A 378 11.65 4.70 -7.68
N HIS A 379 11.73 6.04 -7.65
CA HIS A 379 10.69 6.91 -8.19
C HIS A 379 10.48 6.74 -9.69
N ARG A 380 11.54 6.47 -10.44
CA ARG A 380 11.47 6.26 -11.90
C ARG A 380 10.82 4.93 -12.32
N THR A 381 10.50 4.06 -11.38
CA THR A 381 9.85 2.77 -11.66
C THR A 381 8.63 2.49 -10.79
N THR A 382 8.40 3.24 -9.71
CA THR A 382 7.27 2.98 -8.79
C THR A 382 6.37 4.19 -8.50
N TYR A 383 6.72 5.41 -8.93
CA TYR A 383 5.85 6.58 -8.72
C TYR A 383 4.79 6.65 -9.81
N LEU A 384 3.54 6.59 -9.40
CA LEU A 384 2.37 6.53 -10.28
C LEU A 384 1.79 7.91 -10.56
N ASP A 385 2.19 8.94 -9.84
CA ASP A 385 1.91 10.34 -10.16
C ASP A 385 2.59 10.80 -11.47
N TYR A 386 3.63 10.08 -11.92
CA TYR A 386 4.30 10.36 -13.19
C TYR A 386 3.40 9.98 -14.39
N PRO A 387 3.45 10.73 -15.50
CA PRO A 387 2.70 10.43 -16.72
C PRO A 387 2.99 9.03 -17.28
N GLN A 388 2.00 8.39 -17.92
CA GLN A 388 2.17 7.05 -18.51
C GLN A 388 2.61 7.07 -19.99
N SER A 389 2.58 8.23 -20.65
CA SER A 389 3.14 8.44 -21.99
C SER A 389 3.51 9.89 -22.24
N THR A 390 4.25 10.10 -23.31
CA THR A 390 4.53 11.43 -23.88
C THR A 390 3.39 11.97 -24.75
N SER A 391 2.21 11.31 -24.77
CA SER A 391 1.10 11.77 -25.59
C SER A 391 0.60 13.13 -25.09
N PRO A 392 0.31 14.10 -25.98
CA PRO A 392 -0.34 15.34 -25.58
C PRO A 392 -1.74 15.15 -24.96
N ALA A 393 -2.34 13.97 -25.12
CA ALA A 393 -3.62 13.60 -24.54
C ALA A 393 -3.49 12.87 -23.18
N GLU A 394 -2.27 12.60 -22.71
CA GLU A 394 -2.04 12.04 -21.38
C GLU A 394 -2.50 13.07 -20.32
N PRO A 395 -3.34 12.68 -19.34
CA PRO A 395 -3.74 13.55 -18.25
C PRO A 395 -2.52 14.12 -17.50
N PRO A 396 -2.63 15.32 -16.93
CA PRO A 396 -1.55 15.93 -16.16
C PRO A 396 -1.06 15.00 -15.03
N GLY A 397 0.24 14.81 -14.92
CA GLY A 397 0.89 14.16 -13.79
C GLY A 397 2.03 15.03 -13.27
N GLN A 398 2.82 14.48 -12.37
CA GLN A 398 4.07 15.10 -11.95
C GLN A 398 4.95 15.40 -13.15
N ALA A 399 5.47 16.63 -13.23
CA ALA A 399 6.32 17.01 -14.34
C ALA A 399 7.61 16.17 -14.33
N GLY A 400 7.89 15.44 -15.41
CA GLY A 400 9.06 14.57 -15.45
C GLY A 400 9.03 13.53 -16.56
N GLU A 401 9.86 12.51 -16.37
CA GLU A 401 9.94 11.34 -17.25
C GLU A 401 8.65 10.51 -17.20
N VAL A 402 8.48 9.62 -18.18
CA VAL A 402 7.35 8.70 -18.22
C VAL A 402 7.67 7.46 -17.40
N VAL A 403 6.77 7.10 -16.48
CA VAL A 403 6.75 5.80 -15.81
C VAL A 403 5.63 4.98 -16.43
N ASP A 404 5.93 4.24 -17.49
CA ASP A 404 4.95 3.41 -18.17
C ASP A 404 4.79 2.01 -17.54
N LEU A 405 3.83 1.25 -18.05
CA LEU A 405 3.54 -0.11 -17.58
C LEU A 405 4.75 -1.07 -17.68
N ARG A 406 5.57 -0.94 -18.72
CA ARG A 406 6.74 -1.81 -18.95
C ARG A 406 7.86 -1.45 -17.97
N THR A 407 8.04 -0.16 -17.70
CA THR A 407 8.99 0.33 -16.69
C THR A 407 8.68 -0.27 -15.31
N VAL A 408 7.42 -0.25 -14.88
CA VAL A 408 7.00 -0.85 -13.60
C VAL A 408 7.22 -2.37 -13.59
N HIS A 409 6.85 -3.07 -14.66
CA HIS A 409 7.03 -4.53 -14.77
C HIS A 409 8.51 -4.96 -14.83
N GLY A 410 9.40 -4.08 -15.30
CA GLY A 410 10.83 -4.35 -15.41
C GLY A 410 11.60 -4.18 -14.10
N ASN A 411 10.98 -3.65 -13.05
CA ASN A 411 11.66 -3.27 -11.83
C ASN A 411 11.74 -4.42 -10.82
N ASP A 412 12.81 -5.21 -10.84
CA ASP A 412 13.06 -6.21 -9.80
C ASP A 412 13.56 -5.53 -8.50
N PRO A 413 12.84 -5.64 -7.36
CA PRO A 413 13.26 -5.06 -6.08
C PRO A 413 14.53 -5.68 -5.48
N ALA A 414 14.87 -6.92 -5.86
CA ALA A 414 16.07 -7.62 -5.41
C ALA A 414 16.67 -8.34 -6.62
N PRO A 415 17.37 -7.61 -7.51
CA PRO A 415 17.80 -8.13 -8.79
C PRO A 415 18.93 -9.17 -8.61
N ALA A 416 19.07 -10.08 -9.59
CA ALA A 416 19.88 -11.29 -9.45
C ALA A 416 21.39 -11.04 -9.21
N GLU A 417 21.88 -9.83 -9.51
CA GLU A 417 23.25 -9.39 -9.25
C GLU A 417 23.52 -9.00 -7.78
N TRP A 418 22.50 -8.94 -6.93
CA TRP A 418 22.66 -8.78 -5.49
C TRP A 418 23.00 -10.11 -4.84
N SER A 419 23.81 -10.09 -3.78
CA SER A 419 24.11 -11.31 -3.03
C SER A 419 22.85 -11.85 -2.32
N PRO A 420 22.81 -13.15 -1.95
CA PRO A 420 21.72 -13.69 -1.15
C PRO A 420 21.52 -12.93 0.17
N GLU A 421 22.60 -12.48 0.82
CA GLU A 421 22.55 -11.69 2.06
C GLU A 421 21.99 -10.28 1.82
N GLU A 422 22.35 -9.64 0.69
CA GLU A 422 21.79 -8.35 0.29
C GLU A 422 20.29 -8.50 0.02
N SER A 423 19.91 -9.51 -0.78
CA SER A 423 18.52 -9.78 -1.17
C SER A 423 17.63 -10.14 0.02
N ALA A 424 18.16 -10.83 1.04
CA ALA A 424 17.41 -11.21 2.23
C ALA A 424 16.96 -10.02 3.10
N ARG A 425 17.55 -8.83 2.90
CA ARG A 425 17.15 -7.59 3.60
C ARG A 425 16.03 -6.84 2.88
N VAL A 426 15.74 -7.20 1.63
CA VAL A 426 14.65 -6.59 0.85
C VAL A 426 13.33 -7.21 1.24
N LEU A 427 12.43 -6.40 1.80
CA LEU A 427 11.08 -6.81 2.19
C LEU A 427 10.13 -6.90 1.00
N GLY A 428 10.44 -6.16 -0.06
CA GLY A 428 9.66 -6.10 -1.29
C GLY A 428 9.67 -4.70 -1.86
N SER A 429 8.55 -4.31 -2.50
CA SER A 429 8.41 -3.03 -3.15
C SER A 429 7.00 -2.47 -3.00
N GLN A 430 6.88 -1.18 -3.30
CA GLN A 430 5.69 -0.41 -3.16
C GLN A 430 5.61 0.61 -4.29
N VAL A 431 4.39 0.86 -4.80
CA VAL A 431 4.09 2.01 -5.66
C VAL A 431 3.65 3.20 -4.83
N GLN A 432 3.91 4.41 -5.32
CA GLN A 432 3.57 5.66 -4.66
C GLN A 432 2.61 6.45 -5.55
N LEU A 433 1.47 6.89 -5.02
CA LEU A 433 0.63 7.86 -5.70
C LEU A 433 0.58 9.14 -4.87
N TRP A 434 1.49 10.07 -5.19
CA TRP A 434 1.42 11.46 -4.76
C TRP A 434 0.28 12.19 -5.51
N THR A 435 -0.34 13.19 -4.89
CA THR A 435 -1.64 13.70 -5.37
C THR A 435 -1.71 15.19 -5.70
N GLU A 436 -0.60 15.91 -5.77
CA GLU A 436 -0.53 17.34 -6.15
C GLU A 436 -1.38 17.63 -7.41
N TYR A 437 -1.19 16.81 -8.44
CA TYR A 437 -1.83 16.92 -9.76
C TYR A 437 -3.00 15.94 -9.96
N VAL A 438 -3.48 15.30 -8.89
CA VAL A 438 -4.52 14.26 -8.96
C VAL A 438 -5.81 14.77 -8.31
N PRO A 439 -6.62 15.62 -8.96
CA PRO A 439 -7.78 16.25 -8.33
C PRO A 439 -8.92 15.28 -7.97
N THR A 440 -9.13 14.21 -8.74
CA THR A 440 -10.30 13.33 -8.60
C THR A 440 -9.96 11.88 -8.30
N ALA A 441 -10.95 11.13 -7.82
CA ALA A 441 -10.87 9.69 -7.61
C ALA A 441 -10.63 8.93 -8.92
N GLU A 442 -11.31 9.32 -10.01
CA GLU A 442 -11.12 8.70 -11.32
C GLU A 442 -9.70 8.92 -11.84
N HIS A 443 -9.11 10.10 -11.59
CA HIS A 443 -7.74 10.38 -11.98
C HIS A 443 -6.73 9.54 -11.16
N ALA A 444 -6.98 9.36 -9.86
CA ALA A 444 -6.15 8.49 -9.03
C ALA A 444 -6.16 7.04 -9.53
N GLU A 445 -7.33 6.51 -9.90
CA GLU A 445 -7.44 5.17 -10.48
C GLU A 445 -6.82 5.09 -11.88
N TYR A 446 -6.98 6.12 -12.71
CA TYR A 446 -6.32 6.21 -14.03
C TYR A 446 -4.80 6.11 -13.91
N LEU A 447 -4.20 6.85 -12.99
CA LEU A 447 -2.75 6.81 -12.77
C LEU A 447 -2.32 5.48 -12.13
N THR A 448 -3.14 4.92 -11.24
CA THR A 448 -2.83 3.64 -10.60
C THR A 448 -2.84 2.46 -11.59
N PHE A 449 -3.84 2.40 -12.47
CA PHE A 449 -4.07 1.25 -13.35
C PHE A 449 -3.73 1.54 -14.82
N PRO A 450 -3.10 0.58 -15.54
CA PRO A 450 -2.81 -0.80 -15.14
C PRO A 450 -1.44 -1.01 -14.45
N ARG A 451 -0.70 0.05 -14.10
CA ARG A 451 0.65 -0.05 -13.53
C ARG A 451 0.72 -0.85 -12.24
N LEU A 452 -0.30 -0.75 -11.37
CA LEU A 452 -0.41 -1.57 -10.16
C LEU A 452 -0.44 -3.08 -10.45
N CYS A 453 -1.05 -3.49 -11.57
CA CYS A 453 -1.05 -4.89 -12.00
C CYS A 453 0.36 -5.40 -12.30
N ALA A 454 1.23 -4.55 -12.86
CA ALA A 454 2.62 -4.89 -13.12
C ALA A 454 3.42 -5.04 -11.83
N LEU A 455 3.25 -4.11 -10.88
CA LEU A 455 3.87 -4.25 -9.56
C LEU A 455 3.43 -5.58 -8.92
N ALA A 456 2.12 -5.85 -8.90
CA ALA A 456 1.57 -7.06 -8.30
C ALA A 456 2.20 -8.35 -8.85
N GLU A 457 2.43 -8.45 -10.17
CA GLU A 457 3.09 -9.61 -10.77
C GLU A 457 4.56 -9.75 -10.33
N VAL A 458 5.28 -8.63 -10.34
CA VAL A 458 6.70 -8.58 -9.94
C VAL A 458 6.88 -8.97 -8.47
N VAL A 459 6.08 -8.41 -7.57
CA VAL A 459 6.26 -8.63 -6.13
C VAL A 459 5.64 -9.95 -5.64
N TRP A 460 4.74 -10.56 -6.44
CA TRP A 460 4.15 -11.85 -6.13
C TRP A 460 4.97 -13.02 -6.70
N THR A 461 5.35 -13.00 -7.98
CA THR A 461 6.06 -14.13 -8.61
C THR A 461 7.52 -13.88 -8.93
N GLY A 462 7.92 -12.61 -9.08
CA GLY A 462 9.23 -12.25 -9.65
C GLY A 462 9.41 -12.62 -11.12
N ARG A 463 8.34 -12.95 -11.84
CA ARG A 463 8.43 -13.26 -13.28
C ARG A 463 8.54 -11.97 -14.09
N HIS A 464 9.50 -11.94 -15.00
CA HIS A 464 9.72 -10.82 -15.93
C HIS A 464 9.38 -11.21 -17.38
N ASP A 465 8.36 -12.06 -17.59
CA ASP A 465 7.85 -12.42 -18.92
C ASP A 465 6.87 -11.37 -19.43
N TRP A 466 7.40 -10.33 -20.07
CA TRP A 466 6.60 -9.21 -20.58
C TRP A 466 5.51 -9.64 -21.58
N PRO A 467 5.79 -10.45 -22.63
CA PRO A 467 4.75 -10.92 -23.54
C PRO A 467 3.61 -11.69 -22.85
N GLY A 468 3.93 -12.60 -21.93
CA GLY A 468 2.91 -13.33 -21.16
C GLY A 468 2.09 -12.42 -20.26
N PHE A 469 2.72 -11.44 -19.60
CA PHE A 469 2.02 -10.45 -18.78
C PHE A 469 1.05 -9.62 -19.63
N GLN A 470 1.48 -9.15 -20.80
CA GLN A 470 0.61 -8.41 -21.72
C GLN A 470 -0.61 -9.24 -22.15
N GLU A 471 -0.45 -10.55 -22.35
CA GLU A 471 -1.55 -11.45 -22.67
C GLU A 471 -2.54 -11.60 -21.52
N ARG A 472 -2.05 -11.83 -20.29
CA ARG A 472 -2.90 -11.92 -19.10
C ARG A 472 -3.63 -10.60 -18.83
N LEU A 473 -2.92 -9.48 -18.97
CA LEU A 473 -3.47 -8.15 -18.78
C LEU A 473 -4.57 -7.80 -19.78
N ARG A 474 -4.47 -8.24 -21.04
CA ARG A 474 -5.52 -8.04 -22.05
C ARG A 474 -6.88 -8.59 -21.58
N HIS A 475 -6.89 -9.79 -21.03
CA HIS A 475 -8.10 -10.34 -20.40
C HIS A 475 -8.44 -9.62 -19.10
N HIS A 476 -7.45 -9.34 -18.25
CA HIS A 476 -7.66 -8.68 -16.97
C HIS A 476 -8.29 -7.28 -17.08
N ARG A 477 -8.12 -6.60 -18.23
CA ARG A 477 -8.83 -5.33 -18.50
C ARG A 477 -10.35 -5.48 -18.44
N THR A 478 -10.92 -6.61 -18.86
CA THR A 478 -12.38 -6.80 -18.74
C THR A 478 -12.82 -6.96 -17.29
N ARG A 479 -11.95 -7.45 -16.40
CA ARG A 479 -12.17 -7.46 -14.94
C ARG A 479 -12.11 -6.05 -14.37
N LEU A 480 -11.13 -5.24 -14.79
CA LEU A 480 -11.04 -3.84 -14.39
C LEU A 480 -12.27 -3.04 -14.86
N ASP A 481 -12.78 -3.30 -16.07
CA ASP A 481 -14.01 -2.70 -16.58
C ASP A 481 -15.23 -3.10 -15.73
N ALA A 482 -15.37 -4.38 -15.37
CA ALA A 482 -16.45 -4.86 -14.50
C ALA A 482 -16.40 -4.23 -13.09
N LEU A 483 -15.20 -3.85 -12.63
CA LEU A 483 -14.97 -3.12 -11.38
C LEU A 483 -15.12 -1.59 -11.52
N GLY A 484 -15.41 -1.10 -12.73
CA GLY A 484 -15.56 0.32 -13.03
C GLY A 484 -14.26 1.13 -12.94
N VAL A 485 -13.09 0.48 -13.08
CA VAL A 485 -11.80 1.18 -13.09
C VAL A 485 -11.66 1.95 -14.42
N PRO A 486 -11.35 3.26 -14.40
CA PRO A 486 -11.20 4.06 -15.62
C PRO A 486 -10.17 3.47 -16.58
N ARG A 487 -10.51 3.43 -17.87
CA ARG A 487 -9.55 3.01 -18.91
C ARG A 487 -8.52 4.10 -19.18
N ARG A 488 -7.30 3.66 -19.48
CA ARG A 488 -6.30 4.53 -20.09
C ARG A 488 -6.79 4.98 -21.47
N LEU A 489 -7.06 6.28 -21.61
CA LEU A 489 -7.28 6.96 -22.89
C LEU A 489 -5.94 6.98 -23.65
N SER A 490 -5.67 5.98 -24.49
CA SER A 490 -4.56 6.06 -25.44
C SER A 490 -5.07 5.71 -26.83
N PRO A 491 -4.78 6.52 -27.88
CA PRO A 491 -5.15 6.21 -29.26
C PRO A 491 -4.43 4.96 -29.81
N THR A 492 -3.43 4.43 -29.10
CA THR A 492 -2.75 3.15 -29.40
C THR A 492 -3.15 2.04 -28.43
N SER A 493 -4.21 2.23 -27.64
CA SER A 493 -4.86 1.09 -26.99
C SER A 493 -5.27 0.14 -28.11
N VAL A 494 -4.56 -0.98 -28.23
CA VAL A 494 -4.92 -2.05 -29.16
C VAL A 494 -6.42 -2.27 -28.96
N PRO A 495 -7.27 -1.95 -29.96
CA PRO A 495 -8.66 -2.31 -29.87
C PRO A 495 -8.69 -3.82 -29.76
N VAL A 496 -9.47 -4.32 -28.80
CA VAL A 496 -9.86 -5.74 -28.83
C VAL A 496 -10.68 -5.95 -30.10
#